data_AF-A0A2X2WES6-F1
#
_entry.id   AF-A0A2X2WES6-F1
#
_cell.length_a   1.000
_cell.length_b   1.000
_cell.length_c   1.000
_cell.angle_alpha   90.00
_cell.angle_beta   90.00
_cell.angle_gamma   90.00
#
_symmetry.space_group_name_H-M   'P 1'
#
loop_
_entity.id
_entity.type
_entity.pdbx_description
1 polymer ?
#
loop_
_entity_poly.entity_id
_entity_poly.type
_entity_poly.pdbx_seq_one_letter_code
_entity_poly.pdbx_strand_id
1 'polypeptide(L)' 'MRSAMRLSAPDVVLDCTDNMATRQEINAACVALDTPLITASAVGFGGQLMVADAALGTGLLPLPMAG' A
#
# COMPACT_ATOMS: atom_id res chain seq x y z
N MET A 1 -15.30 4.93 17.00
CA MET A 1 -15.64 5.58 15.71
C MET A 1 -15.23 4.64 14.59
N ARG A 2 -16.16 3.85 14.04
CA ARG A 2 -15.92 3.04 12.85
C ARG A 2 -16.86 3.54 11.76
N SER A 3 -16.39 4.48 10.95
CA SER A 3 -17.10 4.94 9.76
C SER A 3 -16.80 3.95 8.64
N ALA A 4 -17.71 3.00 8.41
CA ALA A 4 -17.61 2.11 7.25
C ALA A 4 -17.93 2.94 5.99
N MET A 5 -16.89 3.37 5.29
CA MET A 5 -16.95 4.07 4.01
C MET A 5 -17.27 3.06 2.91
N ARG A 6 -18.27 3.36 2.08
CA ARG A 6 -18.56 2.63 0.84
C ARG A 6 -17.44 2.93 -0.16
N LEU A 7 -16.70 1.92 -0.60
CA LEU A 7 -15.65 2.09 -1.60
C LEU A 7 -16.22 1.80 -2.99
N SER A 8 -16.48 2.87 -3.76
CA SER A 8 -16.19 2.82 -5.20
C SER A 8 -14.69 2.54 -5.37
N ALA A 9 -14.30 1.92 -6.49
CA ALA A 9 -12.88 1.64 -6.77
C ALA A 9 -12.08 2.96 -6.66
N PRO A 10 -11.08 3.03 -5.75
CA PRO A 10 -10.30 4.25 -5.57
C PRO A 10 -9.35 4.44 -6.76
N ASP A 11 -9.17 5.68 -7.19
CA ASP A 11 -8.18 6.01 -8.24
C ASP A 11 -6.73 5.90 -7.71
N VAL A 12 -6.54 6.02 -6.39
CA VAL A 12 -5.25 5.86 -5.70
C VAL A 12 -5.48 5.40 -4.27
N VAL A 13 -4.58 4.55 -3.76
CA VAL A 13 -4.59 4.09 -2.36
C VAL A 13 -3.46 4.77 -1.59
N LEU A 14 -3.78 5.31 -0.40
CA LEU A 14 -2.80 5.84 0.54
C LEU A 14 -2.67 4.89 1.74
N ASP A 15 -1.48 4.35 1.95
CA ASP A 15 -1.14 3.50 3.08
C ASP A 15 -0.36 4.27 4.14
N CYS A 16 -0.99 4.44 5.29
CA CYS A 16 -0.41 5.07 6.48
C CYS A 16 -0.41 4.12 7.69
N THR A 17 -0.39 2.81 7.43
CA THR A 17 -0.42 1.80 8.49
C THR A 17 0.93 1.72 9.20
N ASP A 18 0.94 1.37 10.48
CA ASP A 18 2.13 1.38 11.35
C ASP A 18 2.84 0.03 11.45
N ASN A 19 2.36 -1.00 10.72
CA ASN A 19 2.91 -2.34 10.77
C ASN A 19 3.13 -2.92 9.36
N MET A 20 4.13 -3.78 9.22
CA MET A 20 4.52 -4.33 7.92
C MET A 20 3.47 -5.30 7.34
N ALA A 21 2.75 -6.06 8.17
CA ALA A 21 1.80 -7.06 7.68
C ALA A 21 0.67 -6.40 6.89
N THR A 22 0.08 -5.33 7.41
CA THR A 22 -0.97 -4.60 6.72
C THR A 22 -0.46 -3.90 5.45
N ARG A 23 0.79 -3.41 5.45
CA ARG A 23 1.42 -2.84 4.24
C ARG A 23 1.51 -3.86 3.12
N GLN A 24 1.88 -5.11 3.43
CA GLN A 24 1.97 -6.19 2.44
C GLN A 24 0.59 -6.59 1.89
N GLU A 25 -0.42 -6.67 2.76
CA GLU A 25 -1.80 -6.95 2.34
C GLU A 25 -2.36 -5.85 1.42
N ILE A 26 -2.13 -4.58 1.77
CA ILE A 26 -2.54 -3.43 0.95
C ILE A 26 -1.81 -3.44 -0.40
N ASN A 27 -0.49 -3.68 -0.41
CA ASN A 27 0.27 -3.78 -1.64
C ASN A 27 -0.26 -4.89 -2.55
N ALA A 28 -0.49 -6.09 -2.02
CA ALA A 28 -1.05 -7.19 -2.79
C ALA A 28 -2.42 -6.84 -3.40
N ALA A 29 -3.28 -6.16 -2.65
CA ALA A 29 -4.57 -5.70 -3.14
C ALA A 29 -4.44 -4.64 -4.26
N CYS A 30 -3.53 -3.68 -4.11
CA CYS A 30 -3.27 -2.63 -5.11
C CYS A 30 -2.72 -3.23 -6.41
N VAL A 31 -1.84 -4.23 -6.31
CA VAL A 31 -1.34 -4.97 -7.48
C VAL A 31 -2.45 -5.74 -8.19
N ALA A 32 -3.30 -6.44 -7.44
CA ALA A 32 -4.41 -7.21 -8.01
C ALA A 32 -5.46 -6.33 -8.69
N LEU A 33 -5.62 -5.09 -8.25
CA LEU A 33 -6.59 -4.12 -8.75
C LEU A 33 -6.00 -3.08 -9.71
N ASP A 34 -4.71 -3.22 -10.07
CA ASP A 34 -3.95 -2.25 -10.88
C ASP A 34 -4.14 -0.80 -10.40
N THR A 35 -4.13 -0.62 -9.08
CA THR A 35 -4.39 0.65 -8.43
C THR A 35 -3.08 1.22 -7.89
N PRO A 36 -2.72 2.48 -8.18
CA PRO A 36 -1.49 3.07 -7.66
C PRO A 36 -1.55 3.19 -6.13
N LEU A 37 -0.42 2.93 -5.48
CA LEU A 37 -0.24 2.92 -4.04
C LEU A 37 0.82 3.93 -3.61
N ILE A 38 0.51 4.76 -2.62
CA ILE A 38 1.47 5.60 -1.93
C ILE A 38 1.56 5.12 -0.49
N THR A 39 2.72 4.60 -0.08
CA THR A 39 2.95 4.13 1.30
C THR A 39 3.98 5.03 2.00
N ALA A 40 3.71 5.37 3.25
CA ALA A 40 4.59 6.19 4.06
C ALA A 40 4.66 5.71 5.52
N SER A 41 5.82 5.84 6.15
CA SER A 41 6.00 5.68 7.60
C SER A 41 6.93 6.74 8.14
N ALA A 42 6.84 6.98 9.45
CA ALA A 42 7.80 7.77 10.19
C ALA A 42 8.06 7.14 11.55
N VAL A 43 9.31 7.23 12.02
CA VAL A 43 9.74 6.84 13.36
C VAL A 43 10.68 7.92 13.90
N GLY A 44 10.29 8.58 14.98
CA GLY A 44 11.03 9.73 15.53
C GLY A 44 11.11 10.88 14.52
N PHE A 45 12.32 11.25 14.11
CA PHE A 45 12.58 12.29 13.11
C PHE A 45 12.89 11.71 11.72
N GLY A 46 12.85 10.39 11.56
CA GLY A 46 13.06 9.71 10.28
C GLY A 46 11.74 9.31 9.65
N GLY A 47 11.68 9.34 8.32
CA GLY A 47 10.53 8.86 7.58
C GLY A 47 10.91 8.31 6.21
N GLN A 48 10.02 7.49 5.67
CA GLN A 48 10.13 6.88 4.37
C GLN A 48 8.83 7.07 3.60
N LEU A 49 8.96 7.33 2.31
CA LEU A 49 7.87 7.49 1.37
C LEU A 49 8.20 6.70 0.11
N MET A 50 7.22 5.97 -0.41
CA MET A 50 7.35 5.21 -1.62
C MET A 50 6.06 5.29 -2.43
N VAL A 51 6.22 5.43 -3.75
CA VAL A 51 5.14 5.34 -4.72
C VAL A 51 5.34 4.03 -5.47
N ALA A 52 4.32 3.18 -5.42
CA ALA A 52 4.27 1.92 -6.15
C ALA A 52 3.15 2.01 -7.17
N ASP A 53 3.52 1.82 -8.43
CA ASP A 53 2.58 1.84 -9.54
C ASP A 53 2.61 0.47 -10.20
N ALA A 54 1.47 -0.22 -10.15
CA ALA A 54 1.33 -1.58 -10.65
C ALA A 54 1.53 -1.62 -12.18
N ALA A 55 1.07 -0.60 -12.90
CA ALA A 55 1.19 -0.50 -14.36
C ALA A 55 2.62 -0.22 -14.84
N LEU A 56 3.42 0.52 -14.06
CA LEU A 56 4.82 0.85 -14.38
C LEU A 56 5.82 -0.21 -13.89
N GLY A 57 5.37 -1.20 -13.12
CA GLY A 57 6.24 -2.23 -12.55
C GLY A 57 7.23 -1.69 -11.50
N THR A 58 7.05 -0.45 -11.04
CA THR A 58 7.93 0.24 -10.10
C THR A 58 7.43 0.05 -8.68
N GLY A 59 8.33 -0.38 -7.79
CA GLY A 59 8.02 -0.54 -6.37
C GLY A 59 7.33 -1.84 -5.97
N LEU A 60 7.19 -2.77 -6.91
CA LEU A 60 6.77 -4.14 -6.67
C LEU A 60 7.97 -4.92 -6.12
N LEU A 61 8.07 -5.05 -4.80
CA LEU A 61 8.79 -6.21 -4.29
C LEU A 61 7.99 -7.45 -4.74
N PRO A 62 8.57 -8.38 -5.51
CA PRO A 62 7.96 -9.68 -5.72
C PRO A 62 7.82 -10.29 -4.33
N LEU A 63 6.59 -10.46 -3.85
CA LEU A 63 6.35 -11.19 -2.61
C LEU A 63 7.03 -12.55 -2.76
N PRO A 64 7.97 -12.94 -1.87
CA PRO A 64 8.20 -14.36 -1.68
C PRO A 64 6.86 -14.94 -1.23
N MET A 65 6.40 -15.96 -1.92
CA MET A 65 5.33 -16.84 -1.47
C MET A 65 5.57 -17.12 0.01
N ALA A 66 4.62 -16.73 0.85
CA ALA A 66 4.65 -17.02 2.28
C ALA A 66 4.99 -18.51 2.48
N GLY A 67 6.11 -18.77 3.15
CA GLY A 67 6.51 -20.04 3.73
C GLY A 67 6.80 -19.80 5.20
#